data_AF-D3E012-F1
#
_entry.id   AF-D3E012-F1
#
_cell.length_a   1.000
_cell.length_b   1.000
_cell.length_c   1.000
_cell.angle_alpha   90.00
_cell.angle_beta   90.00
_cell.angle_gamma   90.00
#
_symmetry.space_group_name_H-M   'P 1'
#
loop_
_entity.id
_entity.type
_entity.pdbx_description
1 polymer ?
#
loop_
_entity_poly.entity_id
_entity_poly.type
_entity_poly.pdbx_seq_one_letter_code
_entity_poly.pdbx_strand_id
1 'polypeptide(L)' 'MACNDDFENNVTLAINGNDIELNKFTDDIIKETILGLLKAIKTSEYGVDEVKDVEITIKNE' A
#
# COMPACT_ATOMS: atom_id res chain seq x y z
N MET A 1 -5.13 -31.88 -4.72
CA MET A 1 -4.12 -30.89 -4.29
C MET A 1 -4.44 -29.61 -5.02
N ALA A 2 -5.02 -28.64 -4.31
CA ALA A 2 -5.11 -27.26 -4.74
C ALA A 2 -4.98 -26.43 -3.46
N CYS A 3 -3.80 -25.87 -3.22
CA CYS A 3 -3.69 -24.76 -2.29
C CYS A 3 -4.42 -23.60 -2.97
N ASN A 4 -5.67 -23.37 -2.57
CA ASN A 4 -6.25 -22.05 -2.75
C ASN A 4 -5.58 -21.18 -1.69
N ASP A 5 -4.45 -20.58 -2.04
CA ASP A 5 -4.00 -19.40 -1.33
C ASP A 5 -5.01 -18.31 -1.69
N ASP A 6 -6.06 -18.17 -0.87
CA ASP A 6 -6.92 -16.99 -0.89
C ASP A 6 -5.99 -15.80 -0.64
N PHE A 7 -5.71 -15.07 -1.70
CA PHE A 7 -4.81 -13.95 -1.66
C PHE A 7 -5.49 -12.80 -0.89
N GLU A 8 -4.97 -12.50 0.30
CA GLU A 8 -5.44 -11.38 1.12
C GLU A 8 -4.82 -10.08 0.59
N ASN A 9 -5.67 -9.18 0.07
CA ASN A 9 -5.26 -7.86 -0.38
C ASN A 9 -4.77 -7.03 0.81
N ASN A 10 -3.53 -6.52 0.72
CA ASN A 10 -2.97 -5.60 1.71
C ASN A 10 -3.17 -4.13 1.32
N VAL A 11 -3.49 -3.87 0.05
CA VAL A 11 -3.55 -2.54 -0.56
C VAL A 11 -4.92 -2.34 -1.20
N THR A 12 -5.52 -1.18 -0.91
CA THR A 12 -6.68 -0.68 -1.65
C THR A 12 -6.23 0.45 -2.57
N LEU A 13 -6.57 0.35 -3.86
CA LEU A 13 -6.27 1.38 -4.85
C LEU A 13 -7.57 1.93 -5.42
N ALA A 14 -7.74 3.26 -5.38
CA ALA A 14 -8.84 3.95 -6.05
C ALA A 14 -8.31 4.88 -7.13
N ILE A 15 -8.87 4.81 -8.34
CA ILE A 15 -8.57 5.71 -9.45
C ILE A 15 -9.83 6.48 -9.83
N ASN A 16 -9.80 7.80 -9.66
CA ASN A 16 -10.96 8.68 -9.87
C ASN A 16 -12.22 8.22 -9.10
N GLY A 17 -12.03 7.72 -7.88
CA GLY A 17 -13.10 7.19 -7.04
C GLY A 17 -13.59 5.79 -7.42
N ASN A 18 -12.94 5.11 -8.36
CA ASN A 18 -13.24 3.71 -8.72
C ASN A 18 -12.22 2.80 -8.05
N ASP A 19 -12.69 1.84 -7.26
CA ASP A 19 -11.84 0.82 -6.64
C ASP A 19 -11.29 -0.11 -7.73
N ILE A 20 -9.98 -0.33 -7.69
CA ILE A 20 -9.24 -1.17 -8.64
C ILE A 20 -8.80 -2.43 -7.91
N GLU A 21 -9.25 -3.58 -8.42
CA GLU A 21 -8.80 -4.88 -7.92
C GLU A 21 -7.34 -5.11 -8.33
N LEU A 22 -6.50 -5.39 -7.33
CA LEU A 22 -5.09 -5.70 -7.55
C LEU A 22 -4.90 -7.22 -7.63
N ASN A 23 -3.96 -7.65 -8.45
CA ASN A 23 -3.45 -9.00 -8.37
C ASN A 23 -2.35 -9.10 -7.30
N LYS A 24 -2.01 -10.32 -6.90
CA LYS A 24 -0.97 -10.62 -5.89
C LYS A 24 0.34 -9.88 -6.12
N PHE A 25 0.87 -9.91 -7.35
CA PHE A 25 2.15 -9.26 -7.65
C PHE A 25 2.06 -7.74 -7.47
N THR A 26 0.96 -7.11 -7.92
CA THR A 26 0.77 -5.67 -7.83
C THR A 26 0.53 -5.20 -6.39
N ASP A 27 -0.21 -5.96 -5.59
CA ASP A 27 -0.40 -5.67 -4.16
C ASP A 27 0.93 -5.73 -3.39
N ASP A 28 1.68 -6.82 -3.57
CA ASP A 28 2.97 -7.05 -2.90
C ASP A 28 3.97 -5.93 -3.25
N ILE A 29 4.10 -5.59 -4.55
CA ILE A 29 5.08 -4.58 -4.97
C ILE A 29 4.72 -3.18 -4.47
N ILE A 30 3.43 -2.82 -4.42
CA ILE A 30 3.00 -1.52 -3.90
C ILE A 30 3.28 -1.46 -2.41
N LYS A 31 2.86 -2.48 -1.65
CA LYS A 31 3.09 -2.58 -0.20
C LYS A 31 4.55 -2.41 0.16
N GLU A 32 5.44 -3.21 -0.43
CA GLU A 32 6.87 -3.18 -0.11
C GLU A 32 7.52 -1.85 -0.52
N THR A 33 7.09 -1.26 -1.64
CA THR A 33 7.58 0.05 -2.08
C THR A 33 7.20 1.15 -1.09
N ILE A 34 5.93 1.23 -0.68
CA ILE A 34 5.45 2.24 0.26
C ILE A 34 6.11 2.06 1.63
N LEU A 35 6.22 0.83 2.14
CA LEU A 35 6.94 0.58 3.40
C LEU A 35 8.43 0.95 3.32
N GLY A 36 9.07 0.72 2.17
CA GLY A 36 10.43 1.17 1.91
C GLY A 36 10.56 2.69 1.96
N LEU A 37 9.63 3.42 1.33
CA LEU A 37 9.58 4.88 1.37
C LEU A 37 9.37 5.40 2.79
N LEU A 38 8.47 4.80 3.56
CA LEU A 38 8.19 5.20 4.94
C LEU A 38 9.35 4.94 5.89
N LYS A 39 10.19 3.92 5.64
CA LYS A 39 11.43 3.71 6.40
C LYS A 39 12.50 4.76 6.06
N ALA A 40 12.53 5.23 4.82
CA ALA A 40 13.46 6.26 4.38
C ALA A 40 13.06 7.64 4.92
N ILE A 41 11.76 7.90 5.04
CA ILE A 41 11.22 9.06 5.73
C ILE A 41 11.38 8.82 7.23
N LYS A 42 12.07 9.69 7.96
CA LYS A 42 12.13 9.57 9.43
C LYS A 42 10.80 10.04 10.02
N THR A 43 9.77 9.19 9.99
CA THR A 43 8.40 9.52 10.40
C THR A 43 8.31 10.06 11.83
N SER A 44 9.24 9.65 12.71
CA SER A 44 9.41 10.20 14.06
C SER A 44 9.69 11.71 14.07
N GLU A 45 10.38 12.26 13.07
CA GLU A 45 10.62 13.71 12.95
C GLU A 45 9.32 14.48 12.68
N TYR A 46 8.26 13.78 12.26
CA TYR A 46 6.91 14.31 12.03
C TYR A 46 5.93 13.92 13.15
N GLY A 47 6.41 13.37 14.26
CA GLY A 47 5.57 12.95 15.39
C GLY A 47 4.76 11.68 15.14
N VAL A 48 5.15 10.87 14.16
CA VAL A 48 4.53 9.58 13.86
C VAL A 48 5.44 8.45 14.33
N ASP A 49 5.20 7.99 15.56
CA ASP A 49 6.00 6.95 16.23
C ASP A 49 5.62 5.52 15.78
N GLU A 50 4.37 5.32 15.35
CA GLU A 50 3.84 4.05 14.86
C GLU A 50 2.96 4.32 13.63
N VAL A 51 3.21 3.58 12.55
CA VAL A 51 2.42 3.67 11.31
C VAL A 51 1.40 2.52 11.30
N LYS A 52 0.11 2.85 11.40
CA LYS A 52 -0.99 1.88 11.35
C LYS A 52 -1.70 1.88 10.01
N ASP A 53 -1.86 3.07 9.44
CA ASP A 53 -2.48 3.34 8.16
C ASP A 53 -1.64 4.36 7.38
N VAL A 54 -1.78 4.34 6.06
CA VAL A 54 -1.05 5.22 5.16
C VAL A 54 -1.99 5.58 4.01
N GLU A 55 -2.27 6.87 3.87
CA GLU A 55 -3.00 7.41 2.72
C GLU A 55 -2.07 8.26 1.88
N ILE A 56 -2.01 7.97 0.58
CA ILE A 56 -1.16 8.70 -0.38
C ILE A 56 -2.03 9.24 -1.49
N THR A 57 -2.07 10.56 -1.64
CA THR A 57 -2.74 11.24 -2.74
C THR A 57 -1.71 11.75 -3.74
N ILE A 58 -1.82 11.29 -4.99
CA ILE A 58 -1.01 11.77 -6.11
C ILE A 58 -1.93 12.57 -7.03
N LYS A 59 -1.63 13.84 -7.25
CA LYS A 59 -2.31 14.66 -8.25
C LYS A 59 -1.61 14.46 -9.59
N ASN A 60 -2.34 13.97 -10.59
CA ASN A 60 -1.87 13.91 -11.97
C ASN A 60 -2.36 15.17 -12.71
N GLU A 61 -1.49 15.78 -13.51
CA GLU A 61 -1.82 16.96 -14.35
C GLU A 61 -2.79 16.63 -15.49
#